data_AF-A0A5J4LJK1-F1
#
_entry.id   AF-A0A5J4LJK1-F1
#
_cell.length_a   1.000
_cell.length_b   1.000
_cell.length_c   1.000
_cell.angle_alpha   90.00
_cell.angle_beta   90.00
_cell.angle_gamma   90.00
#
_symmetry.space_group_name_H-M   'P 1'
#
loop_
_entity.id
_entity.type
_entity.pdbx_description
1 polymer ?
#
loop_
_entity_poly.entity_id
_entity_poly.type
_entity_poly.pdbx_seq_one_letter_code
_entity_poly.pdbx_strand_id
1 'polypeptide(L)'
;MTTAGDRPHPAPPPHHAPPPVARLTIAPHTGTARRIDGVWWPHSADLLAELPELLAALPFDWPRITHATVNGAPWPPLPAHILVEGHVVRLRRTTGRPGPDTVCLVSPGHGRWDLLIIPPGTPEPEAVRMMAEMARTGELTPA
;
A
#
# COMPACT_ATOMS: atom_id res chain seq x y z
N MET A 1 40.90 -34.56 34.72
CA MET A 1 39.98 -34.49 33.56
C MET A 1 38.96 -33.41 33.86
N THR A 2 39.11 -32.23 33.25
CA THR A 2 38.17 -31.11 33.41
C THR A 2 37.46 -30.94 32.08
N THR A 3 36.18 -31.33 32.03
CA THR A 3 35.35 -31.20 30.83
C THR A 3 34.85 -29.76 30.76
N ALA A 4 35.21 -29.07 29.68
CA ALA A 4 34.91 -27.67 29.42
C ALA A 4 33.41 -27.44 29.22
N GLY A 5 32.90 -26.36 29.82
CA GLY A 5 31.52 -25.92 29.71
C GLY A 5 31.14 -25.53 28.27
N ASP A 6 30.03 -26.11 27.83
CA ASP A 6 29.28 -25.72 26.64
C ASP A 6 28.80 -24.26 26.83
N ARG A 7 29.29 -23.35 25.98
CA ARG A 7 28.77 -21.97 25.94
C ARG A 7 27.56 -21.99 25.02
N PRO A 8 26.39 -21.47 25.44
CA PRO A 8 25.26 -21.35 24.55
C PRO A 8 25.62 -20.42 23.37
N HIS A 9 25.48 -20.95 22.16
CA HIS A 9 25.63 -20.21 20.92
C HIS A 9 24.57 -19.10 20.89
N PRO A 10 24.95 -17.81 20.71
CA PRO A 10 23.95 -16.76 20.54
C PRO A 10 23.13 -17.07 19.29
N ALA A 11 21.80 -17.11 19.44
CA ALA A 11 20.89 -17.25 18.31
C ALA A 11 21.17 -16.14 17.28
N PRO A 12 21.16 -16.44 15.98
CA PRO A 12 21.30 -15.40 14.96
C PRO A 12 20.22 -14.32 15.21
N PRO A 13 20.55 -13.03 15.03
CA PRO A 13 19.53 -11.98 15.12
C PRO A 13 18.38 -12.37 14.19
N PRO A 14 17.11 -12.13 14.58
CA PRO A 14 15.99 -12.36 13.67
C PRO A 14 16.32 -11.65 12.38
N HIS A 15 16.40 -12.41 11.28
CA HIS A 15 16.50 -11.82 9.96
C HIS A 15 15.27 -10.94 9.85
N HIS A 16 15.44 -9.62 9.93
CA HIS A 16 14.38 -8.69 9.63
C HIS A 16 14.12 -8.97 8.15
N ALA A 17 13.09 -9.79 7.87
CA ALA A 17 12.63 -9.96 6.51
C ALA A 17 12.47 -8.53 5.99
N PRO A 18 13.04 -8.18 4.82
CA PRO A 18 12.81 -6.86 4.26
C PRO A 18 11.31 -6.62 4.30
N PRO A 19 10.85 -5.45 4.80
CA PRO A 19 9.43 -5.17 4.89
C PRO A 19 8.82 -5.49 3.51
N PRO A 20 7.67 -6.19 3.47
CA PRO A 20 7.03 -6.53 2.21
C PRO A 20 7.04 -5.32 1.28
N VAL A 21 7.61 -5.49 0.10
CA VAL A 21 7.64 -4.41 -0.88
C VAL A 21 6.20 -4.21 -1.32
N ALA A 22 5.66 -3.01 -1.10
CA ALA A 22 4.29 -2.71 -1.49
C ALA A 22 4.11 -3.01 -2.99
N ARG A 23 3.07 -3.79 -3.31
CA ARG A 23 2.77 -4.17 -4.70
C ARG A 23 2.00 -3.03 -5.35
N LEU A 24 2.74 -2.02 -5.76
CA LEU A 24 2.24 -0.81 -6.39
C LEU A 24 2.62 -0.80 -7.87
N THR A 25 1.66 -0.46 -8.72
CA THR A 25 1.91 -0.15 -10.13
C THR A 25 1.32 1.20 -10.46
N ILE A 26 2.17 2.09 -10.94
CA ILE A 26 1.80 3.46 -11.28
C ILE A 26 1.40 3.48 -12.76
N ALA A 27 0.31 4.16 -13.08
CA ALA A 27 -0.10 4.35 -14.45
C ALA A 27 0.97 5.17 -15.20
N PRO A 28 1.30 4.83 -16.46
CA PRO A 28 2.19 5.66 -17.25
C PRO A 28 1.61 7.06 -17.39
N HIS A 29 2.48 8.08 -17.23
CA HIS A 29 2.11 9.49 -17.37
C HIS A 29 1.63 9.76 -18.81
N THR A 30 0.33 9.68 -19.00
CA THR A 30 -0.36 10.11 -20.22
C THR A 30 -0.94 11.47 -19.88
N GLY A 31 -0.62 12.52 -20.65
CA GLY A 31 -0.94 13.93 -20.32
C GLY A 31 -2.43 14.29 -20.22
N THR A 32 -3.31 13.31 -20.08
CA THR A 32 -4.74 13.43 -19.79
C THR A 32 -4.97 13.36 -18.28
N ALA A 33 -5.84 14.22 -17.76
CA ALA A 33 -6.26 14.18 -16.35
C ALA A 33 -6.94 12.84 -16.04
N ARG A 34 -6.18 11.88 -15.52
CA ARG A 34 -6.67 10.54 -15.21
C ARG A 34 -7.31 10.57 -13.82
N ARG A 35 -8.39 9.82 -13.65
CA ARG A 35 -9.11 9.71 -12.38
C ARG A 35 -8.46 8.72 -11.40
N ILE A 36 -7.54 7.89 -11.90
CA ILE A 36 -6.81 6.85 -11.16
C ILE A 36 -5.35 6.93 -11.60
N ASP A 37 -4.45 7.11 -10.65
CA ASP A 37 -3.00 7.30 -10.84
C ASP A 37 -2.23 5.97 -10.81
N GLY A 38 -2.88 4.89 -10.37
CA GLY A 38 -2.26 3.58 -10.31
C GLY A 38 -3.12 2.52 -9.64
N VAL A 39 -2.52 1.39 -9.38
CA VAL A 39 -3.13 0.24 -8.72
C VAL A 39 -2.23 -0.27 -7.61
N TRP A 40 -2.83 -0.61 -6.49
CA TRP A 40 -2.18 -1.13 -5.32
C TRP A 40 -2.83 -2.45 -4.91
N TRP A 41 -1.99 -3.46 -4.71
CA TRP A 41 -2.41 -4.76 -4.23
C TRP A 41 -1.85 -4.99 -2.81
N PRO A 42 -2.64 -4.73 -1.75
CA PRO A 42 -2.21 -5.01 -0.39
C PRO A 42 -2.02 -6.52 -0.17
N HIS A 43 -1.12 -6.88 0.74
CA HIS A 43 -0.88 -8.27 1.15
C HIS A 43 -2.00 -8.76 2.08
N SER A 44 -2.63 -7.84 2.81
CA SER A 44 -3.65 -8.12 3.82
C SER A 44 -4.77 -7.06 3.83
N ALA A 45 -5.87 -7.37 4.51
CA ALA A 45 -6.95 -6.39 4.73
C ALA A 45 -6.67 -5.43 5.90
N ASP A 46 -5.43 -5.42 6.44
CA ASP A 46 -5.03 -4.53 7.52
C ASP A 46 -4.35 -3.27 6.97
N LEU A 47 -5.12 -2.19 6.84
CA LEU A 47 -4.59 -0.93 6.33
C LEU A 47 -3.45 -0.37 7.18
N LEU A 48 -3.40 -0.65 8.48
CA LEU A 48 -2.39 -0.06 9.36
C LEU A 48 -1.01 -0.68 9.14
N ALA A 49 -0.97 -1.97 8.82
CA ALA A 49 0.25 -2.66 8.43
C ALA A 49 0.68 -2.26 7.01
N GLU A 50 -0.28 -2.09 6.10
CA GLU A 50 0.02 -1.89 4.68
C GLU A 50 0.30 -0.43 4.30
N LEU A 51 -0.25 0.54 5.03
CA LEU A 51 -0.08 1.96 4.70
C LEU A 51 1.38 2.42 4.79
N PRO A 52 2.17 2.07 5.83
CA PRO A 52 3.59 2.40 5.86
C PRO A 52 4.35 1.89 4.63
N GLU A 53 4.07 0.65 4.22
CA GLU A 53 4.70 0.05 3.03
C GLU A 53 4.28 0.75 1.75
N LEU A 54 2.98 1.02 1.59
CA LEU A 54 2.46 1.78 0.46
C LEU A 54 3.13 3.14 0.34
N LEU A 55 3.27 3.85 1.45
CA LEU A 55 3.90 5.17 1.51
C LEU A 55 5.39 5.12 1.20
N ALA A 56 6.08 4.05 1.61
CA ALA A 56 7.49 3.83 1.28
C ALA A 56 7.71 3.45 -0.19
N ALA A 57 6.72 2.82 -0.84
CA ALA A 57 6.77 2.44 -2.25
C ALA A 57 6.36 3.56 -3.22
N LEU A 58 5.84 4.68 -2.72
CA LEU A 58 5.55 5.85 -3.56
C LEU A 58 6.85 6.42 -4.17
N PRO A 59 6.78 7.05 -5.36
CA PRO A 59 7.92 7.73 -5.95
C PRO A 59 8.55 8.73 -4.98
N PHE A 60 9.89 8.77 -4.96
CA PHE A 60 10.66 9.66 -4.08
C PHE A 60 10.29 11.14 -4.21
N ASP A 61 9.74 11.54 -5.35
CA ASP A 61 9.34 12.91 -5.64
C ASP A 61 8.06 13.35 -4.92
N TRP A 62 7.34 12.43 -4.26
CA TRP A 62 6.10 12.77 -3.55
C TRP A 62 6.36 13.17 -2.10
N PRO A 63 5.93 14.39 -1.68
CA PRO A 63 6.11 14.83 -0.31
C PRO A 63 5.11 14.16 0.64
N ARG A 64 5.49 14.16 1.92
CA ARG A 64 4.75 13.62 3.08
C ARG A 64 3.22 13.60 2.88
N ILE A 65 2.67 12.39 2.79
CA ILE A 65 1.21 12.18 2.76
C ILE A 65 0.64 12.61 4.10
N THR A 66 -0.43 13.40 4.08
CA THR A 66 -1.10 13.85 5.32
C THR A 66 -2.47 13.23 5.51
N HIS A 67 -3.10 12.78 4.42
CA HIS A 67 -4.40 12.14 4.47
C HIS A 67 -4.40 10.90 3.58
N ALA A 68 -4.94 9.80 4.09
CA ALA A 68 -5.23 8.60 3.34
C ALA A 68 -6.72 8.28 3.51
N THR A 69 -7.46 8.29 2.41
CA THR A 69 -8.89 8.00 2.37
C THR A 69 -9.11 6.71 1.61
N VAL A 70 -9.56 5.66 2.30
CA VAL A 70 -9.95 4.41 1.66
C VAL A 70 -11.44 4.40 1.36
N ASN A 71 -11.79 3.88 0.19
CA ASN A 71 -13.14 3.64 -0.27
C ASN A 71 -13.27 2.17 -0.64
N GLY A 72 -14.45 1.58 -0.37
CA GLY A 72 -14.73 0.21 -0.78
C GLY A 72 -14.65 -0.81 0.36
N ALA A 73 -14.00 -1.95 0.12
CA ALA A 73 -13.86 -3.16 0.96
C ALA A 73 -14.01 -2.93 2.48
N PRO A 74 -14.52 -3.91 3.24
CA PRO A 74 -14.75 -3.78 4.67
C PRO A 74 -13.43 -3.72 5.45
N TRP A 75 -12.75 -2.58 5.39
CA TRP A 75 -11.59 -2.27 6.20
C TRP A 75 -12.00 -2.35 7.66
N PRO A 76 -11.21 -3.01 8.52
CA PRO A 76 -11.45 -3.01 9.96
C PRO A 76 -11.51 -1.58 10.49
N PRO A 77 -12.08 -1.35 11.69
CA PRO A 77 -12.16 -0.02 12.28
C PRO A 77 -10.77 0.64 12.34
N LEU A 78 -10.64 1.76 11.65
CA LEU A 78 -9.39 2.50 11.54
C LEU A 78 -9.31 3.56 12.63
N PRO A 79 -8.14 3.76 13.28
CA PRO A 79 -7.88 4.95 14.07
C PRO A 79 -7.98 6.20 13.19
N ALA A 80 -8.28 7.35 13.77
CA ALA A 80 -8.35 8.61 13.02
C ALA A 80 -7.00 9.04 12.44
N HIS A 81 -5.90 8.60 13.06
CA HIS A 81 -4.53 8.97 12.70
C HIS A 81 -3.58 7.79 12.93
N ILE A 82 -2.55 7.70 12.10
CA ILE A 82 -1.41 6.77 12.25
C ILE A 82 -0.11 7.55 12.07
N LEU A 83 0.93 7.16 12.81
CA LEU A 83 2.28 7.67 12.62
C LEU A 83 2.99 6.78 11.60
N VAL A 84 3.41 7.34 10.47
CA VAL A 84 4.21 6.68 9.43
C VAL A 84 5.47 7.50 9.21
N GLU A 85 6.66 6.91 9.19
CA GLU A 85 7.92 7.62 8.87
C GLU A 85 8.05 8.99 9.58
N GLY A 86 7.71 9.03 10.86
CA GLY A 86 7.79 10.23 11.71
C GLY A 86 6.76 11.34 11.41
N HIS A 87 5.71 11.09 10.63
CA HIS A 87 4.63 12.04 10.37
C HIS A 87 3.24 11.42 10.54
N VAL A 88 2.27 12.27 10.90
CA VAL A 88 0.90 11.85 11.17
C VAL A 88 0.10 11.83 9.87
N VAL A 89 -0.43 10.66 9.53
CA VAL A 89 -1.34 10.47 8.40
C VAL A 89 -2.76 10.31 8.95
N ARG A 90 -3.66 11.18 8.51
CA ARG A 90 -5.08 11.10 8.86
C ARG A 90 -5.78 10.06 8.01
N LEU A 91 -6.39 9.08 8.67
CA LEU A 91 -7.14 8.02 8.01
C LEU A 91 -8.61 8.39 7.93
N ARG A 92 -9.19 8.17 6.76
CA ARG A 92 -10.62 8.28 6.52
C ARG A 92 -11.10 7.04 5.80
N ARG A 93 -12.24 6.51 6.23
CA ARG A 93 -12.97 5.47 5.50
C ARG A 93 -14.22 6.09 4.90
N THR A 94 -14.43 5.85 3.62
CA THR A 94 -15.68 6.18 2.93
C THR A 94 -16.49 4.89 2.82
N THR A 95 -17.62 4.82 3.52
CA THR A 95 -18.53 3.66 3.49
C THR A 95 -19.75 3.96 2.63
N GLY A 96 -20.22 2.97 1.88
CA GLY A 96 -21.48 3.07 1.12
C GLY A 96 -21.40 3.91 -0.15
N ARG A 97 -20.19 4.26 -0.62
CA ARG A 97 -20.00 4.88 -1.93
C ARG A 97 -19.96 3.79 -3.00
N PRO A 98 -20.89 3.79 -3.97
CA PRO A 98 -20.85 2.86 -5.09
C PRO A 98 -19.59 3.13 -5.94
N GLY A 99 -18.85 2.08 -6.26
CA GLY A 99 -17.63 2.15 -7.07
C GLY A 99 -16.58 1.12 -6.65
N PRO A 100 -15.45 1.07 -7.37
CA PRO A 100 -14.34 0.17 -7.04
C PRO A 100 -13.68 0.55 -5.71
N ASP A 101 -12.96 -0.40 -5.14
CA ASP A 101 -12.11 -0.18 -3.98
C ASP A 101 -10.96 0.74 -4.39
N THR A 102 -10.80 1.87 -3.70
CA THR A 102 -9.78 2.88 -4.02
C THR A 102 -9.16 3.47 -2.76
N VAL A 103 -7.87 3.78 -2.79
CA VAL A 103 -7.19 4.58 -1.76
C VAL A 103 -6.76 5.90 -2.38
N CYS A 104 -7.21 6.99 -1.75
CA CYS A 104 -6.87 8.36 -2.12
C CYS A 104 -5.85 8.90 -1.11
N LEU A 105 -4.62 9.15 -1.55
CA LEU A 105 -3.55 9.72 -0.75
C LEU A 105 -3.41 11.20 -1.09
N VAL A 106 -3.39 12.08 -0.09
CA VAL A 106 -3.32 13.54 -0.31
C VAL A 106 -2.07 14.11 0.35
N SER A 107 -1.29 14.84 -0.45
CA SER A 107 -0.15 15.63 0.01
C SER A 107 -0.47 17.12 -0.18
N PRO A 108 -0.42 17.92 0.89
CA PRO A 108 -0.71 19.35 0.82
C PRO A 108 0.24 20.05 -0.16
N GLY A 109 -0.32 20.75 -1.15
CA GLY A 109 0.43 21.49 -2.15
C GLY A 109 0.94 20.68 -3.34
N HIS A 110 0.80 19.35 -3.35
CA HIS A 110 1.21 18.49 -4.48
C HIS A 110 0.05 17.76 -5.14
N GLY A 111 -1.09 17.64 -4.46
CA GLY A 111 -2.33 17.11 -5.03
C GLY A 111 -2.81 15.84 -4.33
N ARG A 112 -3.48 14.99 -5.09
CA ARG A 112 -3.98 13.69 -4.62
C ARG A 112 -3.53 12.57 -5.56
N TRP A 113 -3.38 11.39 -5.00
CA TRP A 113 -3.11 10.14 -5.68
C TRP A 113 -4.28 9.20 -5.46
N ASP A 114 -5.02 8.90 -6.51
CA ASP A 114 -6.14 7.98 -6.48
C ASP A 114 -5.66 6.61 -7.00
N LEU A 115 -5.48 5.64 -6.11
CA LEU A 115 -5.04 4.29 -6.46
C LEU A 115 -6.22 3.32 -6.38
N LEU A 116 -6.36 2.44 -7.36
CA LEU A 116 -7.32 1.33 -7.29
C LEU A 116 -6.75 0.22 -6.39
N ILE A 117 -7.58 -0.36 -5.55
CA ILE A 117 -7.18 -1.44 -4.63
C ILE A 117 -7.61 -2.76 -5.25
N ILE A 118 -6.65 -3.65 -5.49
CA ILE A 118 -6.95 -5.06 -5.80
C ILE A 118 -7.19 -5.77 -4.45
N PRO A 119 -8.35 -6.41 -4.22
CA PRO A 119 -8.58 -7.12 -2.97
C PRO A 119 -7.48 -8.14 -2.68
N PRO A 120 -7.00 -8.28 -1.42
CA PRO A 120 -5.92 -9.22 -1.08
C PRO A 120 -6.31 -10.68 -1.36
N GLY A 121 -7.60 -11.01 -1.40
CA GLY A 121 -8.12 -12.33 -1.77
C GLY A 121 -8.14 -12.62 -3.28
N THR A 122 -7.76 -11.65 -4.13
CA THR A 122 -7.70 -11.84 -5.58
C THR A 122 -6.60 -12.86 -5.91
N PRO A 123 -6.86 -13.86 -6.77
CA PRO A 123 -5.85 -14.81 -7.20
C PRO A 123 -4.64 -14.08 -7.79
N GLU A 124 -3.43 -14.50 -7.39
CA GLU A 124 -2.18 -13.87 -7.84
C GLU A 124 -2.07 -13.71 -9.37
N PRO A 125 -2.42 -14.71 -10.21
CA PRO A 125 -2.36 -14.54 -11.66
C PRO A 125 -3.28 -13.44 -12.20
N GLU A 126 -4.40 -13.20 -11.53
CA GLU A 126 -5.37 -12.16 -11.91
C GLU A 126 -4.90 -10.79 -11.44
N ALA A 127 -4.44 -10.68 -10.18
CA ALA A 127 -3.87 -9.46 -9.65
C ALA A 127 -2.67 -8.98 -10.48
N VAL A 128 -1.76 -9.89 -10.85
CA VAL A 128 -0.61 -9.59 -11.70
C VAL A 128 -1.04 -9.12 -13.09
N ARG A 129 -2.09 -9.73 -13.68
CA ARG A 129 -2.65 -9.28 -14.97
C ARG A 129 -3.20 -7.87 -14.88
N MET A 130 -3.98 -7.55 -13.84
CA MET A 130 -4.52 -6.22 -13.60
C MET A 130 -3.41 -5.18 -13.42
N MET A 131 -2.38 -5.50 -12.63
CA MET A 131 -1.20 -4.65 -12.46
C MET A 131 -0.47 -4.44 -13.80
N ALA A 132 -0.22 -5.50 -14.56
CA ALA A 132 0.41 -5.40 -15.88
C ALA A 132 -0.43 -4.66 -16.92
N GLU A 133 -1.76 -4.66 -16.81
CA GLU A 133 -2.65 -3.83 -17.61
C GLU A 133 -2.51 -2.36 -17.24
N MET A 134 -2.59 -2.03 -15.94
CA MET A 134 -2.37 -0.68 -15.44
C MET A 134 -1.02 -0.10 -15.88
N ALA A 135 0.05 -0.88 -15.82
CA ALA A 135 1.38 -0.45 -16.28
C ALA A 135 1.41 -0.12 -17.79
N ARG A 136 0.59 -0.81 -18.61
CA ARG A 136 0.59 -0.66 -20.07
C ARG A 136 -0.37 0.41 -20.56
N THR A 137 -1.58 0.48 -20.02
CA THR A 137 -2.68 1.30 -20.54
C THR A 137 -3.04 2.45 -19.60
N GLY A 138 -2.64 2.38 -18.32
CA GLY A 138 -3.15 3.23 -17.26
C GLY A 138 -4.63 2.97 -16.94
N GLU A 139 -5.24 1.94 -17.52
CA GLU A 139 -6.64 1.58 -17.36
C GLU A 139 -6.76 0.20 -16.74
N LEU A 140 -7.75 0.08 -15.87
CA LEU A 140 -8.23 -1.22 -15.42
C LEU A 140 -9.58 -1.41 -16.07
N THR A 141 -9.68 -2.40 -16.95
CA THR A 141 -10.97 -2.89 -17.40
C THR A 141 -11.52 -3.77 -16.29
N PRO A 142 -12.56 -3.38 -15.54
CA PRO A 142 -13.20 -4.32 -14.63
C PRO A 142 -13.81 -5.44 -15.48
N ALA A 143 -13.49 -6.69 -15.13
CA ALA A 143 -14.06 -7.89 -15.77
C ALA A 143 -15.56 -8.01 -15.48
#